data_AF-A0AAV8B4N6-F1
#
_entry.id   AF-A0AAV8B4N6-F1
#
_cell.length_a   1.000
_cell.length_b   1.000
_cell.length_c   1.000
_cell.angle_alpha   90.00
_cell.angle_beta   90.00
_cell.angle_gamma   90.00
#
_symmetry.space_group_name_H-M   'P 1'
#
loop_
_entity.id
_entity.type
_entity.pdbx_description
1 polymer ?
#
loop_
_entity_poly.entity_id
_entity_poly.type
_entity_poly.pdbx_seq_one_letter_code
_entity_poly.pdbx_strand_id
1 'polypeptide(L)'
;MLNHHLAGLLGLGSLSWAGHQIHVSLPINKFLDAGVDPKEIPLPHEFIWNRDLLAQLYPSFNEGATPFFTLNWSKYADFLTFRGGLDPITGGLWLSDTAHHHLAIAILFLIAGHMYKTNWAIGHSLKDILEAH
;
A
#
# COMPACT_ATOMS: atom_id res chain seq x y z
N MET A 1 -8.96 -21.82 8.34
CA MET A 1 -7.51 -21.58 8.15
C MET A 1 -7.23 -20.73 6.90
N LEU A 2 -7.54 -21.19 5.69
CA LEU A 2 -7.23 -20.46 4.43
C LEU A 2 -7.74 -19.01 4.40
N ASN A 3 -9.01 -18.77 4.73
CA ASN A 3 -9.57 -17.40 4.76
C ASN A 3 -8.74 -16.44 5.62
N HIS A 4 -8.29 -16.90 6.79
CA HIS A 4 -7.55 -16.06 7.74
C HIS A 4 -6.09 -15.85 7.30
N HIS A 5 -5.46 -16.84 6.67
CA HIS A 5 -4.11 -16.64 6.14
C HIS A 5 -4.11 -15.76 4.89
N LEU A 6 -5.05 -15.96 3.98
CA LEU A 6 -5.16 -15.14 2.78
C LEU A 6 -5.55 -13.71 3.14
N ALA A 7 -6.72 -13.48 3.75
CA ALA A 7 -7.15 -12.10 4.05
C ALA A 7 -6.39 -11.48 5.22
N GLY A 8 -6.18 -12.22 6.31
CA GLY A 8 -5.53 -11.71 7.51
C GLY A 8 -4.02 -11.61 7.35
N LEU A 9 -3.32 -12.75 7.32
CA LEU A 9 -1.86 -12.75 7.32
C LEU A 9 -1.25 -12.07 6.09
N LEU A 10 -1.70 -12.43 4.89
CA LEU A 10 -1.16 -11.88 3.64
C LEU A 10 -1.81 -10.53 3.29
N GLY A 11 -3.14 -10.45 3.32
CA GLY A 11 -3.89 -9.25 2.97
C GLY A 11 -3.63 -8.07 3.91
N LEU A 12 -3.89 -8.21 5.21
CA LEU A 12 -3.65 -7.14 6.18
C LEU A 12 -2.16 -6.85 6.38
N GLY A 13 -1.30 -7.88 6.28
CA GLY A 13 0.16 -7.68 6.30
C GLY A 13 0.64 -6.78 5.16
N SER A 14 0.20 -7.07 3.94
CA SER A 14 0.53 -6.27 2.75
C SER A 14 -0.07 -4.87 2.81
N LEU A 15 -1.32 -4.74 3.29
CA LEU A 15 -1.98 -3.42 3.46
C LEU A 15 -1.24 -2.55 4.47
N SER A 16 -0.85 -3.13 5.60
CA SER A 16 -0.13 -2.42 6.67
C SER A 16 1.25 -1.99 6.18
N TRP A 17 1.92 -2.83 5.39
CA TRP A 17 3.19 -2.50 4.77
C TRP A 17 3.06 -1.38 3.74
N ALA A 18 2.03 -1.40 2.88
CA ALA A 18 1.76 -0.29 1.97
C ALA A 18 1.53 1.03 2.73
N GLY A 19 0.76 1.00 3.83
CA GLY A 19 0.59 2.15 4.72
C GLY A 19 1.91 2.66 5.29
N HIS A 20 2.78 1.77 5.77
CA HIS A 20 4.12 2.12 6.23
C HIS A 20 4.97 2.76 5.11
N GLN A 21 4.97 2.17 3.91
CA GLN A 21 5.72 2.69 2.78
C GLN A 21 5.24 4.10 2.41
N ILE A 22 3.92 4.32 2.34
CA ILE A 22 3.33 5.61 1.95
C ILE A 22 3.63 6.70 2.98
N HIS A 23 3.45 6.40 4.27
CA HIS A 23 3.47 7.42 5.31
C HIS A 23 4.83 7.60 5.99
N VAL A 24 5.76 6.66 5.83
CA VAL A 24 7.08 6.70 6.48
C VAL A 24 8.21 6.56 5.46
N SER A 25 8.25 5.47 4.69
CA SER A 25 9.40 5.21 3.83
C SER A 25 9.51 6.22 2.68
N LEU A 26 8.41 6.53 2.01
CA LEU A 26 8.35 7.48 0.89
C LEU A 26 8.80 8.90 1.24
N PRO A 27 8.30 9.56 2.31
CA PRO A 27 8.75 10.91 2.63
C PRO A 27 10.23 10.95 3.00
N ILE A 28 10.72 9.98 3.79
CA ILE A 28 12.12 9.93 4.22
C ILE A 28 13.07 9.71 3.04
N ASN A 29 12.77 8.74 2.17
CA ASN A 29 13.63 8.47 1.02
C ASN A 29 13.64 9.65 0.04
N LYS A 30 12.54 10.39 -0.12
CA LYS A 30 12.54 11.59 -0.96
C LYS A 30 13.54 12.66 -0.49
N PHE A 31 13.78 12.77 0.82
CA PHE A 31 14.84 13.62 1.36
C PHE A 31 16.23 13.02 1.20
N LEU A 32 16.39 11.72 1.45
CA LEU A 32 17.67 11.03 1.28
C LEU A 32 18.16 11.07 -0.17
N ASP A 33 17.26 10.84 -1.13
CA ASP A 33 17.55 10.87 -2.57
C ASP A 33 17.85 12.29 -3.05
N ALA A 34 17.39 13.31 -2.32
CA ALA A 34 17.75 14.71 -2.53
C ALA A 34 19.07 15.12 -1.84
N GLY A 35 19.75 14.20 -1.15
CA GLY A 35 21.03 14.41 -0.49
C GLY A 35 20.95 15.16 0.85
N VAL A 36 19.79 15.19 1.49
CA VAL A 36 19.62 15.81 2.82
C VAL A 36 20.28 14.93 3.89
N ASP A 37 21.05 15.56 4.80
CA ASP A 37 21.66 14.84 5.92
C ASP A 37 20.57 14.20 6.80
N PRO A 38 20.66 12.91 7.16
CA PRO A 38 19.65 12.23 7.95
C PRO A 38 19.27 12.92 9.28
N LYS A 39 20.14 13.75 9.84
CA LYS A 39 19.87 14.51 11.08
C LYS A 39 18.92 15.69 10.86
N GLU A 40 18.84 16.20 9.64
CA GLU A 40 17.99 17.32 9.25
C GLU A 40 16.61 16.85 8.72
N ILE A 41 16.45 15.54 8.49
CA ILE A 41 15.17 14.96 8.05
C ILE A 41 14.20 14.94 9.24
N PRO A 42 12.98 15.47 9.10
CA PRO A 42 11.96 15.35 10.14
C PRO A 42 11.74 13.89 10.56
N LEU A 43 11.45 13.66 11.84
CA LEU A 43 11.24 12.30 12.33
C LEU A 43 9.96 11.71 11.72
N PRO A 44 9.89 10.37 11.54
CA PRO A 44 8.75 9.71 10.91
C PRO A 44 7.38 10.12 11.46
N HIS A 45 7.27 10.32 12.77
CA HIS A 45 6.02 10.69 13.42
C HIS A 45 5.57 12.12 13.08
N GLU A 46 6.48 13.02 12.72
CA GLU A 46 6.15 14.38 12.32
C GLU A 46 5.37 14.40 11.00
N PHE A 47 5.71 13.51 10.06
CA PHE A 47 4.95 13.35 8.81
C PHE A 47 3.53 12.82 9.03
N ILE A 48 3.30 12.05 10.09
CA ILE A 48 1.96 11.51 10.42
C ILE A 48 1.04 12.62 10.94
N TRP A 49 1.55 13.48 11.82
CA TRP A 49 0.75 14.52 12.47
C TRP A 49 0.65 15.81 11.65
N ASN A 50 1.68 16.10 10.84
CA ASN A 50 1.72 17.30 10.01
C ASN A 50 1.51 16.95 8.54
N ARG A 51 0.24 16.99 8.13
CA ARG A 51 -0.15 16.77 6.73
C ARG A 51 0.53 17.75 5.77
N ASP A 52 0.84 18.97 6.21
CA ASP A 52 1.43 19.98 5.34
C ASP A 52 2.87 19.60 4.94
N LEU A 53 3.62 18.90 5.80
CA LEU A 53 4.93 18.34 5.44
C LEU A 53 4.80 17.28 4.34
N LEU A 54 3.84 16.38 4.45
CA LEU A 54 3.57 15.38 3.40
C LEU A 54 3.09 16.04 2.11
N ALA A 55 2.22 17.04 2.20
CA ALA A 55 1.65 17.73 1.04
C ALA A 55 2.69 18.54 0.25
N GLN A 56 3.76 19.02 0.90
CA GLN A 56 4.90 19.64 0.21
C GLN A 56 5.65 18.64 -0.67
N LEU A 57 5.74 17.38 -0.25
CA LEU A 57 6.37 16.31 -1.00
C LEU A 57 5.44 15.69 -2.05
N TYR A 58 4.18 15.49 -1.69
CA TYR A 58 3.16 14.79 -2.46
C TYR A 58 1.86 15.62 -2.42
N PRO A 59 1.66 16.55 -3.39
CA PRO A 59 0.56 17.52 -3.36
C PRO A 59 -0.84 16.91 -3.22
N SER A 60 -1.05 15.66 -3.64
CA SER A 60 -2.34 14.98 -3.53
C SER A 60 -2.79 14.73 -2.09
N PHE A 61 -1.89 14.79 -1.09
CA PHE A 61 -2.29 14.72 0.32
C PHE A 61 -3.21 15.85 0.76
N ASN A 62 -3.23 16.99 0.04
CA ASN A 62 -4.19 18.07 0.28
C ASN A 62 -5.64 17.68 -0.06
N GLU A 63 -5.84 16.74 -0.99
CA GLU A 63 -7.17 16.22 -1.37
C GLU A 63 -7.74 15.30 -0.27
N GLY A 64 -6.89 14.82 0.65
CA GLY A 64 -7.26 13.91 1.73
C GLY A 64 -7.82 12.58 1.21
N ALA A 65 -8.77 12.00 1.95
CA ALA A 65 -9.39 10.72 1.59
C ALA A 65 -10.60 10.86 0.64
N THR A 66 -10.98 12.08 0.25
CA THR A 66 -12.16 12.31 -0.60
C THR A 66 -12.06 11.59 -1.95
N PRO A 67 -10.93 11.66 -2.69
CA PRO A 67 -10.77 10.88 -3.93
C PRO A 67 -10.88 9.37 -3.73
N PHE A 68 -10.46 8.83 -2.58
CA PHE A 68 -10.59 7.40 -2.26
C PHE A 68 -12.06 6.97 -2.21
N PHE A 69 -12.90 7.69 -1.44
CA PHE A 69 -14.31 7.34 -1.26
C PHE A 69 -15.19 7.65 -2.48
N THR A 70 -14.74 8.56 -3.35
CA THR A 70 -15.43 8.90 -4.61
C THR A 70 -14.92 8.11 -5.82
N LEU A 71 -13.97 7.19 -5.61
CA LEU A 71 -13.31 6.39 -6.65
C LEU A 71 -12.55 7.21 -7.71
N ASN A 72 -12.20 8.48 -7.41
CA ASN A 72 -11.37 9.32 -8.27
C ASN A 72 -9.86 9.08 -7.99
N TRP A 73 -9.42 7.83 -8.13
CA TRP A 73 -8.10 7.38 -7.66
C TRP A 73 -6.92 7.95 -8.44
N SER A 74 -7.14 8.49 -9.64
CA SER A 74 -6.09 9.12 -10.46
C SER A 74 -5.36 10.26 -9.73
N LYS A 75 -5.99 10.84 -8.71
CA LYS A 75 -5.43 11.89 -7.86
C LYS A 75 -4.21 11.48 -7.06
N TYR A 76 -4.03 10.19 -6.75
CA TYR A 76 -2.94 9.69 -5.90
C TYR A 76 -1.69 9.24 -6.67
N ALA A 77 -1.58 9.60 -7.95
CA ALA A 77 -0.49 9.16 -8.83
C ALA A 77 0.89 9.76 -8.51
N ASP A 78 1.00 10.68 -7.56
CA ASP A 78 2.25 11.27 -7.10
C ASP A 78 3.00 10.38 -6.08
N PHE A 79 2.29 9.50 -5.35
CA PHE A 79 2.89 8.53 -4.42
C PHE A 79 2.53 7.06 -4.72
N LEU A 80 1.49 6.78 -5.51
CA LEU A 80 1.18 5.45 -6.07
C LEU A 80 1.47 5.44 -7.57
N THR A 81 2.72 5.15 -7.93
CA THR A 81 3.17 5.21 -9.32
C THR A 81 3.17 3.84 -9.99
N PHE A 82 3.43 3.83 -11.30
CA PHE A 82 3.70 2.62 -12.07
C PHE A 82 4.78 2.93 -13.13
N ARG A 83 5.96 3.36 -12.68
CA ARG A 83 7.06 3.80 -13.55
C ARG A 83 7.75 2.62 -14.24
N GLY A 84 8.00 1.56 -13.47
CA GLY A 84 8.79 0.42 -13.90
C GLY A 84 10.30 0.72 -13.96
N GLY A 85 11.10 -0.34 -13.87
CA GLY A 85 12.56 -0.24 -13.88
C GLY A 85 13.14 0.17 -12.52
N LEU A 86 14.28 0.86 -12.56
CA LEU A 86 15.05 1.26 -11.39
C LEU A 86 15.09 2.79 -11.27
N ASP A 87 15.15 3.28 -10.04
CA ASP A 87 15.44 4.67 -9.74
C ASP A 87 16.92 4.95 -10.11
N PRO A 88 17.19 5.93 -11.00
CA PRO A 88 18.56 6.23 -11.42
C PRO A 88 19.44 6.82 -10.30
N ILE A 89 18.86 7.33 -9.22
CA ILE A 89 19.61 7.88 -8.07
C ILE A 89 20.10 6.74 -7.18
N THR A 90 19.21 5.81 -6.82
CA THR A 90 19.49 4.77 -5.82
C THR A 90 19.93 3.44 -6.43
N GLY A 91 19.61 3.20 -7.71
CA GLY A 91 19.75 1.90 -8.36
C GLY A 91 18.75 0.84 -7.89
N GLY A 92 17.86 1.17 -6.95
CA GLY A 92 16.80 0.31 -6.44
C GLY A 92 15.50 0.43 -7.24
N LEU A 93 14.47 -0.31 -6.85
CA LEU A 93 13.12 -0.11 -7.39
C LEU A 93 12.53 1.21 -6.87
N TRP A 94 11.66 1.84 -7.67
CA TRP A 94 10.88 3.00 -7.21
C TRP A 94 10.02 2.62 -6.00
N LEU A 95 10.24 3.26 -4.86
CA LEU A 95 9.48 2.96 -3.64
C LEU A 95 7.98 3.19 -3.83
N SER A 96 7.59 4.18 -4.65
CA SER A 96 6.18 4.45 -4.96
C SER A 96 5.54 3.35 -5.80
N ASP A 97 6.32 2.68 -6.67
CA ASP A 97 5.87 1.47 -7.38
C ASP A 97 5.74 0.29 -6.41
N THR A 98 6.66 0.14 -5.44
CA THR A 98 6.55 -0.93 -4.43
C THR A 98 5.36 -0.72 -3.49
N ALA A 99 5.04 0.53 -3.14
CA ALA A 99 3.86 0.87 -2.34
C ALA A 99 2.57 0.52 -3.10
N HIS A 100 2.50 0.88 -4.39
CA HIS A 100 1.38 0.50 -5.24
C HIS A 100 1.28 -1.01 -5.42
N HIS A 101 2.40 -1.71 -5.57
CA HIS A 101 2.44 -3.17 -5.62
C HIS A 101 1.85 -3.80 -4.35
N HIS A 102 2.28 -3.39 -3.15
CA HIS A 102 1.73 -3.94 -1.91
C HIS A 102 0.25 -3.61 -1.73
N LEU A 103 -0.20 -2.41 -2.12
CA LEU A 103 -1.62 -2.09 -2.09
C LEU A 103 -2.44 -3.01 -3.02
N ALA A 104 -1.94 -3.29 -4.22
CA ALA A 104 -2.58 -4.21 -5.16
C ALA A 104 -2.60 -5.65 -4.62
N ILE A 105 -1.49 -6.12 -4.05
CA ILE A 105 -1.38 -7.44 -3.42
C ILE A 105 -2.31 -7.56 -2.21
N ALA A 106 -2.43 -6.51 -1.40
CA ALA A 106 -3.35 -6.47 -0.27
C ALA A 106 -4.80 -6.68 -0.72
N ILE A 107 -5.26 -5.94 -1.72
CA ILE A 107 -6.62 -6.07 -2.26
C ILE A 107 -6.85 -7.48 -2.81
N LEU A 108 -5.89 -8.02 -3.57
CA LEU A 108 -5.96 -9.38 -4.12
C LEU A 108 -6.17 -10.42 -3.01
N PHE A 109 -5.36 -10.38 -1.96
CA PHE A 109 -5.41 -11.37 -0.87
C PHE A 109 -6.59 -11.16 0.08
N LEU A 110 -6.99 -9.91 0.32
CA LEU A 110 -8.20 -9.60 1.08
C LEU A 110 -9.42 -10.20 0.39
N ILE A 111 -9.56 -10.03 -0.93
CA ILE A 111 -10.66 -10.64 -1.69
C ILE A 111 -10.54 -12.16 -1.72
N ALA A 112 -9.35 -12.71 -2.02
CA ALA A 112 -9.12 -14.16 -2.09
C ALA A 112 -9.45 -14.88 -0.77
N GLY A 113 -9.23 -14.24 0.38
CA GLY A 113 -9.57 -14.80 1.68
C GLY A 113 -11.07 -14.89 1.98
N HIS A 114 -11.95 -14.47 1.07
CA HIS A 114 -13.40 -14.64 1.18
C HIS A 114 -13.96 -15.75 0.27
N MET A 115 -13.09 -16.54 -0.36
CA MET A 115 -13.51 -17.62 -1.26
C MET A 115 -14.14 -18.81 -0.53
N TYR A 116 -13.63 -19.21 0.64
CA TYR A 116 -14.02 -20.48 1.25
C TYR A 116 -15.17 -20.32 2.25
N LYS A 117 -16.06 -21.31 2.25
CA LYS A 117 -17.26 -21.37 3.09
C LYS A 117 -16.90 -21.38 4.57
N THR A 118 -17.65 -20.63 5.34
CA THR A 118 -17.52 -20.52 6.81
C THR A 118 -18.87 -20.77 7.47
N ASN A 119 -19.00 -20.45 8.76
CA ASN A 119 -20.24 -20.60 9.53
C ASN A 119 -21.41 -19.75 8.99
N TRP A 120 -21.17 -18.81 8.07
CA TRP A 120 -22.20 -18.00 7.42
C TRP A 120 -22.73 -18.60 6.10
N ALA A 121 -22.39 -19.86 5.80
CA ALA A 121 -22.87 -20.64 4.65
C ALA A 121 -22.63 -20.06 3.24
N ILE A 122 -21.96 -18.91 3.12
CA ILE A 122 -21.54 -18.29 1.85
C ILE A 122 -20.09 -18.68 1.55
N GLY A 123 -19.80 -19.01 0.29
CA GLY A 123 -18.47 -19.40 -0.20
C GLY A 123 -18.38 -20.88 -0.61
N HIS A 124 -17.18 -21.32 -0.98
CA HIS A 124 -16.93 -22.66 -1.52
C HIS A 124 -16.44 -23.66 -0.47
N SER A 125 -16.94 -24.89 -0.54
CA SER A 125 -16.37 -26.04 0.17
C SER A 125 -15.23 -26.60 -0.67
N LEU A 126 -14.04 -26.76 -0.07
CA LEU A 126 -12.90 -27.38 -0.76
C LEU A 126 -13.21 -28.81 -1.21
N LYS A 127 -13.97 -29.55 -0.39
CA LYS A 127 -14.39 -30.92 -0.72
C LYS A 127 -15.24 -30.92 -2.00
N ASP A 128 -16.26 -30.08 -2.05
CA ASP A 128 -17.19 -30.01 -3.18
C ASP A 128 -16.46 -29.59 -4.47
N ILE A 129 -15.46 -28.71 -4.38
CA ILE A 129 -14.61 -28.34 -5.52
C ILE A 129 -13.83 -29.55 -6.05
N LEU A 130 -13.24 -30.33 -5.14
CA LEU A 130 -12.40 -31.49 -5.48
C LEU A 130 -13.23 -32.67 -6.04
N GLU A 131 -14.43 -32.90 -5.53
CA GLU A 131 -15.31 -33.98 -6.01
C GLU A 131 -15.91 -33.70 -7.39
N ALA A 132 -15.90 -32.43 -7.82
CA ALA A 132 -16.44 -32.01 -9.11
C ALA A 132 -15.43 -32.09 -10.28
N HIS A 133 -14.16 -32.42 -10.03
CA HIS A 133 -13.06 -32.45 -11.01
C HIS A 133 -12.20 -33.70 -10.84
#